data_AF-A0A7W0PN28-F1
#
_entry.id   AF-A0A7W0PN28-F1
#
_cell.length_a   1.000
_cell.length_b   1.000
_cell.length_c   1.000
_cell.angle_alpha   90.00
_cell.angle_beta   90.00
_cell.angle_gamma   90.00
#
_symmetry.space_group_name_H-M   'P 1'
#
loop_
_entity.id
_entity.type
_entity.pdbx_description
1 polymer ?
#
loop_
_entity_poly.entity_id
_entity_poly.type
_entity_poly.pdbx_seq_one_letter_code
_entity_poly.pdbx_strand_id
1 'polypeptide(L)'
;MNVPDDAKPSDDVIRHLVEWADGRPEVQAMLLTSTRAIPHASIDAWSDYDVILVVADRHPLEMDRTWLNEFGEVLVDYWDPIGPHADTGGPCRPGAPISRFGPTRQPITRSSTTS
;
A
#
# COMPACT_ATOMS: atom_id res chain seq x y z
N MET A 1 9.81 -22.33 32.61
CA MET A 1 10.32 -21.89 31.30
C MET A 1 9.76 -20.49 31.09
N ASN A 2 10.59 -19.47 31.26
CA ASN A 2 10.15 -18.07 31.16
C ASN A 2 10.03 -17.74 29.67
N VAL A 3 8.83 -17.42 29.21
CA VAL A 3 8.65 -16.85 27.87
C VAL A 3 9.22 -15.42 27.94
N PRO A 4 10.15 -15.02 27.07
CA PRO A 4 10.65 -13.64 27.01
C PRO A 4 9.49 -12.66 26.84
N ASP A 5 9.62 -11.47 27.43
CA ASP A 5 8.62 -10.37 27.42
C ASP A 5 8.36 -9.81 25.99
N ASP A 6 9.02 -10.39 24.99
CA ASP A 6 8.97 -10.07 23.57
C ASP A 6 7.64 -10.49 22.89
N ALA A 7 6.74 -11.17 23.60
CA ALA A 7 5.52 -11.79 23.07
C ALA A 7 4.23 -10.98 23.28
N LYS A 8 4.32 -9.65 23.38
CA LYS A 8 3.15 -8.76 23.26
C LYS A 8 3.26 -8.01 21.93
N PRO A 9 2.14 -7.67 21.24
CA PRO A 9 2.14 -6.40 20.50
C PRO A 9 2.77 -5.36 21.43
N SER A 10 3.88 -4.76 21.03
CA SER A 10 4.44 -3.66 21.77
C SER A 10 3.34 -2.60 21.87
N ASP A 11 2.80 -2.37 23.07
CA ASP A 11 1.79 -1.33 23.32
C ASP A 11 2.22 0.03 22.69
N ASP A 12 3.53 0.21 22.50
CA ASP A 12 4.16 1.30 21.77
C ASP A 12 3.73 1.46 20.30
N VAL A 13 3.56 0.38 19.52
CA VAL A 13 3.14 0.49 18.11
C VAL A 13 1.67 0.92 18.02
N ILE A 14 0.81 0.33 18.84
CA ILE A 14 -0.61 0.73 18.92
C ILE A 14 -0.72 2.17 19.39
N ARG A 15 0.04 2.56 20.40
CA ARG A 15 0.11 3.95 20.87
C ARG A 15 0.56 4.89 19.77
N HIS A 16 1.61 4.55 19.02
CA HIS A 16 2.10 5.35 17.89
C HIS A 16 1.05 5.49 16.78
N LEU A 17 0.32 4.42 16.46
CA LEU A 17 -0.80 4.44 15.51
C LEU A 17 -1.93 5.39 15.96
N VAL A 18 -2.30 5.35 17.24
CA VAL A 18 -3.33 6.22 17.81
C VAL A 18 -2.87 7.69 17.81
N GLU A 19 -1.64 7.96 18.29
CA GLU A 19 -1.06 9.31 18.29
C GLU A 19 -0.99 9.89 16.87
N TRP A 20 -0.61 9.08 15.89
CA TRP A 20 -0.59 9.47 14.48
C TRP A 20 -1.98 9.79 13.93
N ALA A 21 -3.00 8.99 14.27
CA ALA A 21 -4.37 9.21 13.82
C ALA A 21 -4.99 10.47 14.44
N ASP A 22 -4.78 10.69 15.74
CA ASP A 22 -5.30 11.87 16.47
C ASP A 22 -4.72 13.18 15.92
N GLY A 23 -3.49 13.15 15.39
CA GLY A 23 -2.83 14.30 14.77
C GLY A 23 -3.38 14.68 13.39
N ARG A 24 -4.28 13.88 12.80
CA ARG A 24 -4.71 13.99 11.40
C ARG A 24 -6.23 14.19 11.27
N PRO A 25 -6.70 15.42 11.02
CA PRO A 25 -8.14 15.71 10.96
C PRO A 25 -8.88 14.98 9.82
N GLU A 26 -8.15 14.50 8.80
CA GLU A 26 -8.69 13.68 7.72
C GLU A 26 -9.04 12.24 8.14
N VAL A 27 -8.45 11.74 9.23
CA VAL A 27 -8.71 10.40 9.78
C VAL A 27 -9.91 10.48 10.72
N GLN A 28 -11.00 9.79 10.34
CA GLN A 28 -12.23 9.76 11.12
C GLN A 28 -12.28 8.57 12.08
N ALA A 29 -11.68 7.46 11.69
CA ALA A 29 -11.52 6.27 12.52
C ALA A 29 -10.35 5.41 12.03
N MET A 30 -9.82 4.59 12.93
CA MET A 30 -8.83 3.56 12.63
C MET A 30 -9.31 2.24 13.25
N LEU A 31 -9.33 1.18 12.44
CA LEU A 31 -9.75 -0.15 12.88
C LEU A 31 -8.55 -1.10 12.81
N LEU A 32 -8.21 -1.70 13.95
CA LEU A 32 -7.30 -2.84 14.00
C LEU A 32 -8.08 -4.12 13.69
N THR A 33 -7.53 -4.97 12.84
CA THR A 33 -8.18 -6.21 12.39
C THR A 33 -7.28 -7.44 12.60
N SER A 34 -7.73 -8.61 12.16
CA SER A 34 -7.04 -9.90 12.25
C SER A 34 -6.70 -10.35 13.69
N THR A 35 -5.70 -11.22 13.82
CA THR A 35 -5.32 -11.93 15.06
C THR A 35 -4.98 -10.99 16.21
N ARG A 36 -4.42 -9.80 15.91
CA ARG A 36 -4.10 -8.78 16.92
C ARG A 36 -5.34 -8.05 17.47
N ALA A 37 -6.47 -8.11 16.78
CA ALA A 37 -7.74 -7.56 17.25
C ALA A 37 -8.51 -8.53 18.18
N ILE A 38 -8.08 -9.80 18.28
CA ILE A 38 -8.74 -10.81 19.11
C ILE A 38 -8.24 -10.70 20.55
N PRO A 39 -9.12 -10.42 21.54
CA PRO A 39 -8.72 -10.42 22.94
C PRO A 39 -8.16 -11.78 23.34
N HIS A 40 -7.01 -11.78 24.02
CA HIS A 40 -6.34 -13.00 24.50
C HIS A 40 -5.87 -13.99 23.42
N ALA A 41 -5.80 -13.58 22.15
CA ALA A 41 -5.12 -14.38 21.15
C ALA A 41 -3.64 -14.58 21.53
N SER A 42 -3.09 -15.73 21.16
CA SER A 42 -1.64 -15.95 21.21
C SER A 42 -1.02 -15.10 20.10
N ILE A 43 -0.42 -13.98 20.48
CA ILE A 43 0.24 -13.06 19.56
C ILE A 43 1.75 -13.27 19.68
N ASP A 44 2.46 -13.33 18.56
CA ASP A 44 3.91 -13.37 18.54
C ASP A 44 4.50 -12.01 18.12
N ALA A 45 5.82 -11.87 18.33
CA ALA A 45 6.57 -10.65 17.98
C ALA A 45 6.63 -10.37 16.47
N TRP A 46 6.35 -11.37 15.64
CA TRP A 46 6.53 -11.35 14.19
C TRP A 46 5.23 -11.14 13.43
N SER A 47 4.09 -11.10 14.13
CA SER A 47 2.79 -10.89 13.54
C SER A 47 2.65 -9.45 13.04
N ASP A 48 2.10 -9.25 11.85
CA ASP A 48 1.87 -7.91 11.31
C ASP A 48 0.70 -7.18 11.99
N TYR A 49 0.54 -5.90 11.71
CA TYR A 49 -0.62 -5.09 12.12
C TYR A 49 -1.50 -4.76 10.92
N ASP A 50 -2.69 -5.36 10.88
CA ASP A 50 -3.68 -5.09 9.84
C ASP A 50 -4.58 -3.91 10.25
N VAL A 51 -4.37 -2.75 9.64
CA VAL A 51 -5.09 -1.51 9.97
C VAL A 51 -5.93 -1.03 8.79
N ILE A 52 -7.18 -0.64 9.08
CA ILE A 52 -8.08 0.03 8.13
C ILE A 52 -8.26 1.49 8.58
N LEU A 53 -7.93 2.43 7.70
CA LEU A 53 -8.20 3.85 7.89
C LEU A 53 -9.55 4.24 7.28
N VAL A 54 -10.40 4.88 8.08
CA VAL A 54 -11.60 5.56 7.59
C VAL A 54 -11.28 7.04 7.49
N VAL A 55 -11.30 7.56 6.26
CA VAL A 55 -10.96 8.95 5.94
C VAL A 55 -12.08 9.61 5.16
N ALA A 56 -12.21 10.93 5.32
CA ALA A 56 -13.23 11.70 4.59
C ALA A 56 -12.95 11.73 3.08
N ASP A 57 -11.68 11.84 2.71
CA ASP A 57 -11.19 11.76 1.34
C ASP A 57 -9.86 11.00 1.33
N ARG A 58 -9.77 9.95 0.51
CA ARG A 58 -8.60 9.08 0.42
C ARG A 58 -7.55 9.59 -0.57
N HIS A 59 -7.93 10.41 -1.55
CA HIS A 59 -7.02 10.81 -2.63
C HIS A 59 -5.71 11.45 -2.12
N PRO A 60 -5.71 12.27 -1.03
CA PRO A 60 -4.46 12.81 -0.49
C PRO A 60 -3.46 11.73 -0.05
N LEU A 61 -3.94 10.68 0.65
CA LEU A 61 -3.11 9.56 1.13
C LEU A 61 -2.66 8.62 0.00
N GLU A 62 -3.39 8.63 -1.12
CA GLU A 62 -3.06 7.83 -2.31
C GLU A 62 -2.00 8.50 -3.17
N MET A 63 -2.11 9.82 -3.37
CA MET A 63 -1.21 10.61 -4.20
C MET A 63 0.15 10.83 -3.54
N ASP A 64 0.15 11.00 -2.22
CA ASP A 64 1.36 11.14 -1.41
C ASP A 64 1.41 10.06 -0.34
N ARG A 65 2.32 9.09 -0.52
CA ARG A 65 2.52 7.96 0.39
C ARG A 65 3.64 8.20 1.40
N THR A 66 4.19 9.41 1.46
CA THR A 66 5.27 9.73 2.40
C THR A 66 4.86 9.55 3.86
N TRP A 67 3.55 9.57 4.17
CA TRP A 67 3.00 9.28 5.49
C TRP A 67 3.36 7.88 6.01
N LEU A 68 3.59 6.90 5.13
CA LEU A 68 4.03 5.56 5.54
C LEU A 68 5.38 5.60 6.26
N ASN A 69 6.22 6.59 5.95
CA ASN A 69 7.54 6.73 6.57
C ASN A 69 7.47 7.13 8.05
N GLU A 70 6.31 7.58 8.53
CA GLU A 70 6.10 7.90 9.95
C GLU A 70 6.07 6.64 10.83
N PHE A 71 5.90 5.45 10.21
CA PHE A 71 5.94 4.16 10.89
C PHE A 71 7.31 3.45 10.76
N GLY A 72 8.23 4.02 9.98
CA GLY A 72 9.56 3.47 9.72
C GLY A 72 9.96 3.54 8.25
N GLU A 73 11.17 3.08 7.93
CA GLU A 73 11.64 3.01 6.55
C GLU A 73 10.82 2.00 5.75
N VAL A 74 10.17 2.46 4.67
CA VAL A 74 9.43 1.59 3.77
C VAL A 74 10.41 0.80 2.90
N LEU A 75 10.49 -0.51 3.14
CA LEU A 75 11.34 -1.41 2.35
C LEU A 75 10.67 -1.83 1.05
N VAL A 76 9.37 -2.12 1.10
CA VAL A 76 8.55 -2.57 -0.04
C VAL A 76 7.12 -2.07 0.16
N ASP A 77 6.50 -1.53 -0.89
CA ASP A 77 5.08 -1.21 -0.94
C ASP A 77 4.38 -1.89 -2.14
N TYR A 78 3.08 -2.14 -2.01
CA TYR A 78 2.23 -2.63 -3.09
C TYR A 78 0.87 -1.96 -3.03
N TRP A 79 0.30 -1.67 -4.19
CA TRP A 79 -1.00 -1.01 -4.31
C TRP A 79 -1.78 -1.52 -5.51
N ASP A 80 -3.07 -1.80 -5.30
CA ASP A 80 -3.99 -2.14 -6.37
C ASP A 80 -4.39 -0.88 -7.18
N PRO A 81 -4.21 -0.84 -8.50
CA PRO A 81 -4.64 0.29 -9.30
C PRO A 81 -6.12 0.56 -9.15
N ILE A 82 -6.46 1.72 -8.61
CA ILE A 82 -7.84 2.19 -8.58
C ILE A 82 -8.14 2.86 -9.91
N GLY A 83 -8.65 2.05 -10.82
CA GLY A 83 -9.22 2.48 -12.07
C GLY A 83 -9.90 1.28 -12.71
N PRO A 84 -10.87 1.49 -13.61
CA PRO A 84 -11.32 0.38 -14.43
C PRO A 84 -10.09 -0.17 -15.15
N HIS A 85 -9.85 -1.49 -15.04
CA HIS A 85 -8.96 -2.16 -15.96
C HIS A 85 -9.46 -1.81 -17.36
N ALA A 86 -8.60 -1.19 -18.18
CA ALA A 86 -8.95 -0.75 -19.54
C ALA A 86 -9.52 -1.89 -20.40
N ASP A 87 -9.30 -3.14 -19.98
CA ASP A 87 -9.59 -4.35 -20.74
C ASP A 87 -10.86 -5.11 -20.28
N THR A 88 -11.54 -4.70 -19.20
CA THR A 88 -12.63 -5.53 -18.60
C THR A 88 -14.05 -5.01 -18.79
N GLY A 89 -14.30 -3.94 -19.56
CA GLY A 89 -15.64 -3.35 -19.59
C GLY A 89 -16.13 -2.70 -20.89
N GLY A 90 -15.37 -2.73 -21.98
CA GLY A 90 -15.86 -2.24 -23.27
C GLY A 90 -16.81 -3.27 -23.92
N PRO A 91 -17.95 -2.88 -24.53
CA PRO A 91 -18.68 -3.81 -25.38
C PRO A 91 -17.72 -4.33 -26.45
N CYS A 92 -17.65 -5.64 -26.61
CA CYS A 92 -16.84 -6.29 -27.63
C CYS A 92 -17.15 -5.64 -28.98
N ARG A 93 -16.26 -4.76 -29.47
CA ARG A 93 -16.42 -4.10 -30.77
C ARG A 93 -15.99 -5.11 -31.83
N PRO A 94 -16.90 -5.63 -32.68
CA PRO A 94 -16.48 -6.45 -33.81
C PRO A 94 -15.55 -5.61 -34.70
N GLY A 95 -14.28 -6.02 -34.79
CA GLY A 95 -13.27 -5.36 -35.62
C GLY A 95 -12.21 -4.53 -34.89
N ALA A 96 -12.14 -4.54 -33.55
CA ALA A 96 -10.99 -3.93 -32.86
C ALA A 96 -9.70 -4.71 -33.20
N PRO A 97 -8.63 -4.05 -33.68
CA PRO A 97 -7.38 -4.74 -33.96
C PRO A 97 -6.80 -5.28 -32.65
N ILE A 98 -6.50 -6.58 -32.64
CA ILE A 98 -5.68 -7.22 -31.60
C ILE A 98 -4.34 -6.47 -31.51
N SER A 99 -4.17 -5.66 -30.46
CA SER A 99 -2.87 -5.09 -30.11
C SER A 99 -1.91 -6.22 -29.81
N ARG A 100 -1.05 -6.53 -30.78
CA ARG A 100 0.01 -7.50 -30.67
C ARG A 100 1.05 -6.95 -29.69
N PHE A 101 1.08 -7.48 -28.48
CA PHE A 101 2.16 -7.24 -27.53
C PHE A 101 3.51 -7.67 -28.14
N GLY A 102 4.42 -6.72 -28.26
CA GLY A 102 5.81 -6.93 -28.65
C GLY A 102 6.61 -5.64 -28.39
N PRO A 103 7.87 -5.73 -27.95
CA PRO A 103 8.64 -4.55 -27.58
C PRO A 103 8.97 -3.72 -28.82
N THR A 104 8.50 -2.48 -28.85
CA THR A 104 8.93 -1.48 -29.84
C THR A 104 10.41 -1.22 -29.66
N ARG A 105 11.26 -1.84 -30.49
CA ARG A 105 12.67 -1.44 -30.61
C ARG A 105 12.70 -0.01 -31.16
N GLN A 106 13.17 0.93 -30.34
CA GLN A 106 13.53 2.29 -30.76
C GLN A 106 14.59 2.21 -31.89
N PRO A 107 14.47 3.00 -32.97
CA PRO A 107 15.53 3.11 -33.97
C PRO A 107 16.75 3.81 -33.37
N ILE A 108 17.92 3.18 -33.45
CA ILE A 108 19.20 3.77 -33.04
C ILE A 108 19.58 4.82 -34.11
N THR A 109 19.51 6.11 -33.78
CA THR A 109 20.05 7.17 -34.63
C THR A 109 21.58 7.18 -34.52
N ARG A 110 22.27 6.82 -35.60
CA ARG A 110 23.73 6.99 -35.72
C ARG A 110 24.04 8.48 -35.84
N SER A 111 24.86 9.00 -34.93
CA SER A 111 25.47 10.32 -35.03
C SER A 111 26.53 10.32 -36.14
N SER A 112 26.31 11.12 -37.18
CA SER A 112 27.33 11.41 -38.18
C SER A 112 28.18 12.58 -37.71
N THR A 113 29.39 12.26 -37.25
CA THR A 113 30.51 13.20 -37.13
C THR A 113 30.95 13.59 -38.53
N THR A 114 31.09 14.88 -38.81
CA THR A 114 31.84 15.37 -39.96
C THR A 114 32.81 16.43 -39.46
N SER A 115 34.10 16.19 -39.75
CA SER A 115 35.25 17.08 -39.54
C SER A 115 35.26 18.24 -40.53
#